data_AF-A0ABD1DR03-F1
#
_entry.id   AF-A0ABD1DR03-F1
#
_cell.length_a   1.000
_cell.length_b   1.000
_cell.length_c   1.000
_cell.angle_alpha   90.00
_cell.angle_beta   90.00
_cell.angle_gamma   90.00
#
_symmetry.space_group_name_H-M   'P 1'
#
loop_
_entity.id
_entity.type
_entity.pdbx_description
1 polymer ?
#
loop_
_entity_poly.entity_id
_entity_poly.type
_entity_poly.pdbx_seq_one_letter_code
_entity_poly.pdbx_strand_id
1 'polypeptide(L)'
;MELAKEKTRIVLAGDHMQMSPELLSNYAKERKLDISLLERLYDHYPNDFPCKILLCEKYRAHEAIIKFTSELFYEQKLITSGKQPSHKRLVCNDYFLQIWSWWQEKVLK
;
A
#
# COMPACT_ATOMS: atom_id res chain seq x y z
N MET A 1 -6.45 -16.88 27.09
CA MET A 1 -5.85 -15.53 27.23
C MET A 1 -6.63 -14.58 26.35
N GLU A 2 -6.98 -13.41 26.86
CA GLU A 2 -7.73 -12.39 26.12
C GLU A 2 -6.75 -11.35 25.57
N LEU A 3 -6.89 -11.00 24.28
CA LEU A 3 -5.97 -10.09 23.59
C LEU A 3 -6.23 -8.61 23.95
N ALA A 4 -7.46 -8.28 24.37
CA ALA A 4 -7.89 -6.93 24.71
C ALA A 4 -8.97 -6.96 25.80
N LYS A 5 -9.04 -5.93 26.63
CA LYS A 5 -10.07 -5.72 27.67
C LYS A 5 -10.83 -4.42 27.39
N GLU A 6 -11.84 -4.11 28.20
CA GLU A 6 -12.69 -2.92 28.07
C GLU A 6 -11.92 -1.59 27.93
N LYS A 7 -10.78 -1.43 28.64
CA LYS A 7 -9.96 -0.21 28.60
C LYS A 7 -8.82 -0.26 27.57
N THR A 8 -8.70 -1.33 26.79
CA THR A 8 -7.62 -1.48 25.81
C THR A 8 -7.91 -0.60 24.59
N ARG A 9 -6.95 0.28 24.26
CA ARG A 9 -6.94 1.00 22.98
C ARG A 9 -6.10 0.21 21.99
N ILE A 10 -6.65 -0.04 20.80
CA ILE A 10 -6.00 -0.81 19.74
C ILE A 10 -5.61 0.15 18.63
N VAL A 11 -4.35 0.09 18.22
CA VAL A 11 -3.85 0.77 17.01
C VAL A 11 -3.47 -0.30 16.03
N LEU A 12 -4.14 -0.31 14.87
CA LEU A 12 -3.78 -1.18 13.75
C LEU A 12 -2.97 -0.35 12.76
N ALA A 13 -1.78 -0.82 12.41
CA ALA A 13 -0.93 -0.20 11.41
C ALA A 13 -0.57 -1.25 10.36
N GLY A 14 -0.65 -0.86 9.10
CA GLY A 14 -0.44 -1.74 7.97
C GLY A 14 -0.74 -1.01 6.67
N ASP A 15 -0.73 -1.75 5.57
CA ASP A 15 -0.97 -1.23 4.24
C ASP A 15 -2.07 -2.07 3.58
N HIS A 16 -3.26 -1.51 3.45
CA HIS A 16 -4.44 -2.19 2.93
C HIS A 16 -4.35 -2.44 1.41
N MET A 17 -3.40 -1.81 0.71
CA MET A 17 -3.17 -2.03 -0.73
C MET A 17 -2.12 -3.11 -1.01
N GLN A 18 -1.52 -3.70 0.03
CA GLN A 18 -0.58 -4.81 -0.11
C GLN A 18 -1.29 -6.16 -0.15
N MET A 19 -0.56 -7.20 -0.54
CA MET A 19 -1.10 -8.56 -0.63
C MET A 19 -1.59 -9.04 0.74
N SER A 20 -2.82 -9.55 0.74
CA SER A 20 -3.40 -10.24 1.87
C SER A 20 -2.65 -11.53 2.19
N PRO A 21 -2.67 -12.00 3.46
CA PRO A 21 -2.03 -13.26 3.83
C PRO A 21 -2.62 -14.44 3.05
N GLU A 22 -1.75 -15.38 2.69
CA GLU A 22 -2.18 -16.55 1.93
C GLU A 22 -3.07 -17.45 2.78
N LEU A 23 -4.32 -17.61 2.34
CA LEU A 23 -5.28 -18.54 2.93
C LEU A 23 -5.38 -19.77 2.02
N LEU A 24 -5.22 -20.97 2.58
CA LEU A 24 -5.27 -22.20 1.78
C LEU A 24 -6.67 -22.84 1.75
N SER A 25 -7.49 -22.59 2.78
CA SER A 25 -8.83 -23.18 2.91
C SER A 25 -9.86 -22.42 2.08
N ASN A 26 -10.44 -23.07 1.08
CA ASN A 26 -11.52 -22.49 0.26
C ASN A 26 -12.75 -22.16 1.09
N TYR A 27 -13.12 -23.01 2.05
CA TYR A 27 -14.22 -22.75 2.98
C TYR A 27 -14.05 -21.45 3.77
N ALA A 28 -12.81 -21.12 4.13
CA ALA A 28 -12.46 -19.89 4.84
C ALA A 28 -12.44 -18.67 3.89
N LYS A 29 -11.97 -18.83 2.64
CA LYS A 29 -12.03 -17.79 1.60
C LYS A 29 -13.47 -17.40 1.25
N GLU A 30 -14.37 -18.38 1.13
CA GLU A 30 -15.80 -18.13 0.90
C GLU A 30 -16.43 -17.26 2.00
N ARG A 31 -15.83 -17.26 3.19
CA ARG A 31 -16.21 -16.45 4.35
C ARG A 31 -15.38 -15.17 4.50
N LYS A 32 -14.56 -14.83 3.51
CA LYS A 32 -13.72 -13.63 3.45
C LYS A 32 -12.74 -13.51 4.63
N LEU A 33 -12.24 -14.66 5.11
CA LEU A 33 -11.26 -14.69 6.22
C LEU A 33 -9.83 -14.32 5.77
N ASP A 34 -9.61 -14.20 4.47
CA ASP A 34 -8.40 -13.66 3.84
C ASP A 34 -8.35 -12.12 3.89
N ILE A 35 -9.48 -11.45 4.15
CA ILE A 35 -9.54 -9.98 4.28
C ILE A 35 -9.16 -9.57 5.70
N SER A 36 -8.12 -8.74 5.81
CA SER A 36 -7.60 -8.32 7.11
C SER A 36 -8.62 -7.45 7.88
N LEU A 37 -8.52 -7.42 9.21
CA LEU A 37 -9.34 -6.49 10.00
C LEU A 37 -9.06 -5.02 9.64
N LEU A 38 -7.80 -4.69 9.34
CA LEU A 38 -7.39 -3.34 8.91
C LEU A 38 -8.11 -2.92 7.63
N GLU A 39 -8.11 -3.79 6.61
CA GLU A 39 -8.79 -3.57 5.33
C GLU A 39 -10.30 -3.40 5.51
N ARG A 40 -10.94 -4.30 6.28
CA ARG A 40 -12.38 -4.19 6.59
C ARG A 40 -12.74 -2.88 7.27
N LEU A 41 -11.93 -2.41 8.23
CA LEU A 41 -12.17 -1.14 8.91
C LEU A 41 -11.87 0.05 8.00
N TYR A 42 -10.87 -0.06 7.13
CA TYR A 42 -10.53 0.97 6.16
C TYR A 42 -11.71 1.24 5.21
N ASP A 43 -12.36 0.19 4.71
CA ASP A 43 -13.53 0.29 3.83
C ASP A 43 -14.79 0.74 4.58
N HIS A 44 -14.92 0.35 5.84
CA HIS A 44 -16.09 0.68 6.66
C HIS A 44 -16.16 2.17 7.05
N TYR A 45 -15.02 2.79 7.36
CA TYR A 45 -14.97 4.17 7.80
C TYR A 45 -14.75 5.16 6.63
N PRO A 46 -15.46 6.31 6.63
CA PRO A 46 -15.29 7.33 5.61
C PRO A 46 -13.89 7.98 5.71
N ASN A 47 -13.47 8.64 4.63
CA ASN A 47 -12.12 9.20 4.51
C ASN A 47 -11.81 10.34 5.49
N ASP A 48 -12.84 10.99 6.03
CA ASP A 48 -12.77 12.05 7.03
C ASP A 48 -12.82 11.53 8.48
N PHE A 49 -12.90 10.21 8.67
CA PHE A 49 -12.93 9.62 10.01
C PHE A 49 -11.61 9.87 10.75
N PRO A 50 -11.63 10.44 11.97
CA PRO A 50 -10.42 10.94 12.64
C PRO A 50 -9.39 9.85 12.98
N CYS A 51 -9.81 8.58 13.09
CA CYS A 51 -8.91 7.47 13.36
C CYS A 51 -8.44 6.73 12.09
N LYS A 52 -8.84 7.18 10.89
CA LYS A 52 -8.37 6.66 9.60
C LYS A 52 -7.23 7.56 9.10
N ILE A 53 -5.99 7.14 9.36
CA ILE A 53 -4.80 7.96 9.09
C ILE A 53 -3.99 7.33 7.94
N LEU A 54 -3.76 8.10 6.87
CA LEU A 54 -2.85 7.73 5.78
C LEU A 54 -1.51 8.47 5.95
N LEU A 55 -0.40 7.74 5.98
CA LEU A 55 0.93 8.32 5.99
C LEU A 55 1.40 8.59 4.55
N CYS A 56 1.38 9.85 4.15
CA CYS A 56 1.65 10.28 2.77
C CYS A 56 3.14 10.39 2.41
N GLU A 57 4.01 10.64 3.38
CA GLU A 57 5.44 10.83 3.12
C GLU A 57 6.19 9.50 3.03
N LYS A 58 6.92 9.31 1.92
CA LYS A 58 7.75 8.12 1.68
C LYS A 58 9.22 8.50 1.61
N TYR A 59 10.02 7.79 2.37
CA TYR A 59 11.45 8.09 2.55
C TYR A 59 12.39 7.08 1.89
N ARG A 60 11.86 5.98 1.33
CA ARG A 60 12.65 4.82 0.88
C ARG A 60 12.93 4.76 -0.62
N ALA A 61 12.05 5.29 -1.46
CA ALA A 61 12.11 5.10 -2.90
C ALA A 61 12.27 6.42 -3.66
N HIS A 62 12.70 6.32 -4.92
CA HIS A 62 12.82 7.44 -5.83
C HIS A 62 11.45 8.00 -6.22
N GLU A 63 11.40 9.30 -6.54
CA GLU A 63 10.16 10.02 -6.85
C GLU A 63 9.35 9.37 -7.97
N ALA A 64 9.98 9.00 -9.07
CA ALA A 64 9.30 8.33 -10.19
C ALA A 64 8.57 7.03 -9.78
N ILE A 65 9.15 6.25 -8.86
CA ILE A 65 8.54 5.01 -8.36
C ILE A 65 7.35 5.33 -7.45
N ILE A 66 7.52 6.28 -6.53
CA ILE A 66 6.44 6.69 -5.63
C ILE A 66 5.29 7.33 -6.39
N LYS A 67 5.58 8.22 -7.35
CA LYS A 67 4.56 8.87 -8.18
C LYS A 67 3.68 7.82 -8.85
N PHE A 68 4.31 6.83 -9.46
CA PHE A 68 3.62 5.72 -10.12
C PHE A 68 2.73 4.91 -9.16
N THR A 69 3.26 4.46 -8.02
CA THR A 69 2.45 3.68 -7.07
C THR A 69 1.36 4.52 -6.39
N SER A 70 1.61 5.82 -6.20
CA SER A 70 0.66 6.79 -5.67
C SER A 70 -0.55 6.94 -6.59
N GLU A 71 -0.31 7.09 -7.90
CA GLU A 71 -1.36 7.18 -8.92
C GLU A 71 -2.23 5.93 -8.97
N LEU A 72 -1.62 4.74 -8.92
CA LEU A 72 -2.35 3.48 -9.04
C LEU A 72 -3.14 3.09 -7.79
N PHE A 73 -2.57 3.30 -6.60
CA PHE A 73 -3.08 2.66 -5.38
C PHE A 73 -3.53 3.65 -4.30
N TYR A 74 -3.15 4.92 -4.38
CA TYR A 74 -3.34 5.87 -3.28
C TYR A 74 -3.88 7.23 -3.70
N GLU A 75 -4.60 7.32 -4.83
CA GLU A 75 -5.25 8.55 -5.30
C GLU A 75 -4.28 9.75 -5.36
N GLN A 76 -3.03 9.52 -5.75
CA GLN A 76 -1.98 10.55 -5.84
C GLN A 76 -1.61 11.20 -4.50
N LYS A 77 -1.96 10.59 -3.36
CA LYS A 77 -1.70 11.17 -2.02
C LYS A 77 -0.27 11.00 -1.53
N LEU A 78 0.49 10.02 -2.04
CA LEU A 78 1.86 9.77 -1.59
C LEU A 78 2.85 10.76 -2.21
N ILE A 79 3.78 11.25 -1.39
CA ILE A 79 4.86 12.15 -1.77
C ILE A 79 6.22 11.59 -1.35
N THR A 80 7.26 11.96 -2.08
CA THR A 80 8.63 11.54 -1.78
C THR A 80 9.35 12.58 -0.93
N SER A 81 9.83 12.16 0.24
CA SER A 81 10.62 13.00 1.16
C SER A 81 12.04 12.45 1.37
N GLY A 82 12.39 11.35 0.69
CA GLY A 82 13.70 10.72 0.78
C GLY A 82 14.76 11.51 0.00
N LYS A 83 15.87 11.86 0.65
CA LYS A 83 17.07 12.43 0.00
C LYS A 83 18.00 11.30 -0.44
N GLN A 84 17.55 10.47 -1.37
CA GLN A 84 18.38 9.39 -1.91
C GLN A 84 19.53 9.98 -2.75
N PRO A 85 20.81 9.74 -2.40
CA PRO A 85 21.92 10.24 -3.18
C PRO A 85 21.95 9.59 -4.57
N SER A 86 22.25 10.36 -5.60
CA SER A 86 22.37 9.84 -6.96
C SER A 86 23.55 8.87 -7.06
N HIS A 87 23.33 7.73 -7.71
CA HIS A 87 24.38 6.74 -7.91
C HIS A 87 25.31 7.19 -9.04
N LYS A 88 26.60 7.36 -8.76
CA LYS A 88 27.61 7.99 -9.65
C LYS A 88 27.70 7.39 -11.07
N ARG A 89 27.33 6.13 -11.27
CA ARG A 89 27.40 5.41 -12.56
C ARG A 89 26.05 5.06 -13.17
N LEU A 90 24.98 5.13 -12.39
CA LEU A 90 23.63 4.82 -12.84
C LEU A 90 22.87 6.13 -12.84
N VAL A 91 22.92 6.82 -13.98
CA VAL A 91 21.95 7.88 -14.24
C VAL A 91 20.58 7.19 -14.25
N CYS A 92 19.64 7.70 -13.44
CA CYS A 92 18.27 7.24 -13.48
C CYS A 92 17.67 7.70 -14.81
N ASN A 93 18.03 7.01 -15.90
CA ASN A 93 17.22 7.05 -17.12
C ASN A 93 15.91 6.35 -16.77
N ASP A 94 14.81 6.84 -17.33
CA ASP A 94 13.43 6.43 -17.11
C ASP A 94 13.09 4.97 -17.52
N TYR A 95 14.02 4.03 -17.31
CA TYR A 95 13.84 2.60 -17.52
C TYR A 95 12.62 2.06 -16.80
N PHE A 96 12.26 2.63 -15.65
CA PHE A 96 11.03 2.26 -14.94
C PHE A 96 9.77 2.58 -15.76
N LEU A 97 9.71 3.75 -16.41
CA LEU A 97 8.59 4.13 -17.28
C LEU A 97 8.54 3.28 -18.56
N GLN A 98 9.71 2.90 -19.10
CA GLN A 98 9.80 1.98 -20.25
C GLN A 98 9.35 0.55 -19.92
N ILE A 99 9.85 -0.02 -18.83
CA ILE A 99 9.43 -1.35 -18.34
C ILE A 99 7.94 -1.34 -18.03
N TRP A 100 7.42 -0.25 -17.46
CA TRP A 100 6.00 -0.11 -17.16
C TRP A 100 5.13 0.01 -18.42
N SER A 101 5.52 0.83 -19.40
CA SER A 101 4.81 0.94 -20.69
C SER A 101 4.73 -0.43 -21.38
N TRP A 102 5.83 -1.18 -21.34
CA TRP A 102 5.88 -2.55 -21.84
C TRP A 102 4.96 -3.51 -21.06
N TRP A 103 4.90 -3.40 -19.72
CA TRP A 103 4.03 -4.24 -18.89
C TRP A 103 2.54 -3.93 -19.11
N GLN A 104 2.14 -2.66 -19.19
CA GLN A 104 0.76 -2.27 -19.53
C GLN A 104 0.32 -2.81 -20.90
N GLU A 105 1.22 -2.80 -21.89
CA GLU A 105 0.91 -3.25 -23.24
C GLU A 105 0.76 -4.78 -23.35
N LYS A 106 1.44 -5.53 -22.48
CA LYS A 106 1.54 -7.01 -22.56
C LYS A 106 0.77 -7.78 -21.50
N VAL A 107 0.38 -7.15 -20.38
CA VAL A 107 -0.26 -7.84 -19.24
C VAL A 107 -1.68 -7.35 -18.97
N LEU A 108 -2.02 -6.11 -19.34
CA LEU A 108 -3.36 -5.54 -19.15
C LEU A 108 -4.20 -5.52 -20.45
N LYS A 109 -3.65 -5.97 -21.58
CA LYS A 109 -4.35 -6.29 -22.83
C LYS A 109 -4.21 -7.76 -23.15
#